data_AF-A0A7Y4HW71-F1
#
_entry.id   AF-A0A7Y4HW71-F1
#
_cell.length_a   1.000
_cell.length_b   1.000
_cell.length_c   1.000
_cell.angle_alpha   90.00
_cell.angle_beta   90.00
_cell.angle_gamma   90.00
#
_symmetry.space_group_name_H-M   'P 1'
#
loop_
_entity.id
_entity.type
_entity.pdbx_description
1 polymer ?
#
loop_
_entity_poly.entity_id
_entity_poly.type
_entity_poly.pdbx_seq_one_letter_code
_entity_poly.pdbx_strand_id
1 'polypeptide(L)'
;AWHDWGRHNDGGVLASEPVSDTMGQEHEHVFVRGTDNNVWSKAWSLVPTVILHLKILTAPTSFTVDQMVQAMRTVYASRGINVAVGSTENLNLPLLTDLDVGGCTMGSTTAEQNQLYGNRANVGTNHVAVYFVRSTNPPLNGCAAFPAGRPSCAVSSTASSWTLGHEVGHVLGLPHVTPTDRLMMGGGTWNITNPPPDLNGAETTTLVNSALTVNV
;
A
#
# COMPACT_ATOMS: atom_id res chain seq x y z
N ALA A 1 -16.26 -4.38 5.12
CA ALA A 1 -17.56 -4.10 5.80
C ALA A 1 -18.63 -3.99 4.73
N TRP A 2 -19.82 -4.52 4.97
CA TRP A 2 -20.97 -4.29 4.09
C TRP A 2 -21.42 -2.83 4.21
N HIS A 3 -21.93 -2.27 3.11
CA HIS A 3 -22.53 -0.93 3.07
C HIS A 3 -23.95 -1.02 2.50
N ASP A 4 -24.74 0.03 2.69
CA ASP A 4 -26.10 0.13 2.12
C ASP A 4 -26.07 0.03 0.59
N TRP A 5 -27.14 -0.51 0.00
CA TRP A 5 -27.26 -0.63 -1.45
C TRP A 5 -27.17 0.75 -2.12
N GLY A 6 -26.22 0.89 -3.04
CA GLY A 6 -26.04 2.07 -3.87
C GLY A 6 -26.47 1.82 -5.31
N ARG A 7 -27.24 2.74 -5.89
CA ARG A 7 -27.53 2.68 -7.33
C ARG A 7 -26.30 3.11 -8.11
N HIS A 8 -25.92 2.33 -9.12
CA HIS A 8 -24.91 2.76 -10.09
C HIS A 8 -25.50 3.84 -11.01
N ASN A 9 -24.80 4.96 -11.17
CA ASN A 9 -25.21 6.08 -12.03
C ASN A 9 -24.77 5.87 -13.49
N ASP A 10 -24.95 4.66 -14.00
CA ASP A 10 -24.60 4.27 -15.38
C ASP A 10 -25.79 4.32 -16.35
N GLY A 11 -26.98 4.67 -15.84
CA GLY A 11 -28.20 4.77 -16.64
C GLY A 11 -28.91 3.43 -16.86
N GLY A 12 -28.38 2.32 -16.34
CA GLY A 12 -28.99 1.00 -16.47
C GLY A 12 -30.36 0.92 -15.76
N VAL A 13 -31.34 0.35 -16.46
CA VAL A 13 -32.67 0.00 -15.91
C VAL A 13 -32.98 -1.43 -16.33
N LEU A 14 -33.17 -2.31 -15.34
CA LEU A 14 -33.33 -3.74 -15.55
C LEU A 14 -34.70 -4.06 -16.15
N ALA A 15 -34.73 -4.84 -17.24
CA ALA A 15 -35.94 -5.35 -17.90
C ALA A 15 -36.01 -6.88 -17.96
N SER A 16 -34.98 -7.58 -17.50
CA SER A 16 -34.96 -9.01 -17.29
C SER A 16 -34.41 -9.35 -15.90
N GLU A 17 -34.60 -10.59 -15.50
CA GLU A 17 -33.81 -11.17 -14.41
C GLU A 17 -32.32 -11.18 -14.81
N PRO A 18 -31.41 -11.05 -13.82
CA PRO A 18 -29.98 -11.19 -14.04
C PRO A 18 -29.60 -12.64 -14.34
N VAL A 19 -28.62 -12.83 -15.20
CA VAL A 19 -27.92 -14.10 -15.39
C VAL A 19 -26.44 -13.88 -15.14
N SER A 20 -25.78 -14.83 -14.46
CA SER A 20 -24.33 -14.79 -14.27
C SER A 20 -23.63 -15.83 -15.12
N ASP A 21 -22.41 -15.50 -15.51
CA ASP A 21 -21.47 -16.42 -16.14
C ASP A 21 -20.04 -16.05 -15.72
N THR A 22 -19.10 -16.96 -15.92
CA THR A 22 -17.69 -16.75 -15.63
C THR A 22 -16.88 -16.69 -16.92
N MET A 23 -16.00 -15.69 -17.03
CA MET A 23 -15.05 -15.60 -18.15
C MET A 23 -13.70 -16.27 -17.83
N GLY A 24 -13.61 -16.96 -16.69
CA GLY A 24 -12.40 -17.60 -16.21
C GLY A 24 -12.32 -17.58 -14.69
N GLN A 25 -11.29 -18.25 -14.16
CA GLN A 25 -10.99 -18.16 -12.73
C GLN A 25 -10.88 -16.69 -12.32
N GLU A 26 -11.50 -16.33 -11.19
CA GLU A 26 -11.39 -14.99 -10.58
C GLU A 26 -12.03 -13.85 -11.40
N HIS A 27 -12.96 -14.20 -12.30
CA HIS A 27 -13.75 -13.26 -13.11
C HIS A 27 -15.20 -13.75 -13.28
N GLU A 28 -16.14 -13.06 -12.63
CA GLU A 28 -17.58 -13.31 -12.72
C GLU A 28 -18.28 -12.09 -13.30
N HIS A 29 -19.17 -12.35 -14.25
CA HIS A 29 -20.01 -11.37 -14.90
C HIS A 29 -21.47 -11.60 -14.54
N VAL A 30 -22.21 -10.51 -14.37
CA VAL A 30 -23.67 -10.48 -14.29
C VAL A 30 -24.19 -9.69 -15.49
N PHE A 31 -25.10 -10.29 -16.24
CA PHE A 31 -25.75 -9.71 -17.41
C PHE A 31 -27.24 -9.50 -17.16
N VAL A 32 -27.79 -8.43 -17.71
CA VAL A 32 -29.21 -8.08 -17.67
C VAL A 32 -29.61 -7.45 -19.00
N ARG A 33 -30.83 -7.73 -19.48
CA ARG A 33 -31.42 -6.94 -20.55
C ARG A 33 -31.94 -5.64 -19.96
N GLY A 34 -31.61 -4.52 -20.60
CA GLY A 34 -32.12 -3.20 -20.25
C GLY A 34 -33.48 -2.92 -20.88
N THR A 35 -34.22 -1.96 -20.31
CA THR A 35 -35.48 -1.46 -20.90
C THR A 35 -35.28 -0.80 -22.26
N ASP A 36 -34.05 -0.46 -22.60
CA ASP A 36 -33.59 0.08 -23.88
C ASP A 36 -33.27 -1.01 -24.92
N ASN A 37 -33.54 -2.28 -24.61
CA ASN A 37 -33.21 -3.47 -25.41
C ASN A 37 -31.70 -3.75 -25.57
N ASN A 38 -30.82 -3.06 -24.84
CA ASN A 38 -29.39 -3.39 -24.80
C ASN A 38 -29.11 -4.48 -23.75
N VAL A 39 -27.99 -5.18 -23.90
CA VAL A 39 -27.45 -6.04 -22.83
C VAL A 39 -26.50 -5.20 -21.98
N TRP A 40 -26.82 -5.09 -20.70
CA TRP A 40 -25.99 -4.44 -19.70
C TRP A 40 -25.21 -5.51 -18.93
N SER A 41 -23.98 -5.20 -18.55
CA SER A 41 -23.16 -6.12 -17.77
C SER A 41 -22.39 -5.42 -16.65
N LYS A 42 -22.16 -6.16 -15.57
CA LYS A 42 -21.24 -5.81 -14.48
C LYS A 42 -20.32 -6.99 -14.22
N ALA A 43 -19.11 -6.68 -13.81
CA ALA A 43 -18.07 -7.65 -13.57
C ALA A 43 -17.44 -7.41 -12.20
N TRP A 44 -17.14 -8.49 -11.51
CA TRP A 44 -16.05 -8.47 -10.53
C TRP A 44 -14.83 -9.15 -11.16
N SER A 45 -13.67 -8.59 -10.88
CA SER A 45 -12.36 -9.16 -11.12
C SER A 45 -11.53 -8.90 -9.88
N LEU A 46 -10.59 -9.77 -9.57
CA LEU A 46 -9.62 -9.45 -8.53
C LEU A 46 -8.80 -8.21 -8.89
N VAL A 47 -8.45 -7.44 -7.87
CA VAL A 47 -7.62 -6.24 -8.02
C VAL A 47 -6.27 -6.50 -7.35
N PRO A 48 -5.14 -6.29 -8.05
CA PRO A 48 -3.82 -6.33 -7.43
C PRO A 48 -3.79 -5.40 -6.22
N THR A 49 -3.58 -5.94 -5.04
CA THR A 49 -3.72 -5.22 -3.77
C THR A 49 -2.51 -5.44 -2.88
N VAL A 50 -1.96 -4.34 -2.38
CA VAL A 50 -0.99 -4.35 -1.29
C VAL A 50 -1.73 -4.20 0.03
N ILE A 51 -1.59 -5.19 0.92
CA ILE A 51 -2.25 -5.18 2.23
C ILE A 51 -1.26 -4.75 3.30
N LEU A 52 -1.58 -3.66 3.98
CA LEU A 52 -0.78 -3.05 5.03
C LEU A 52 -1.31 -3.40 6.42
N HIS A 53 -0.40 -3.61 7.36
CA HIS A 53 -0.69 -3.67 8.78
C HIS A 53 0.11 -2.60 9.52
N LEU A 54 -0.61 -1.62 10.06
CA LEU A 54 -0.03 -0.42 10.62
C LEU A 54 0.25 -0.63 12.11
N LYS A 55 1.50 -0.37 12.52
CA LYS A 55 2.00 -0.52 13.88
C LYS A 55 2.49 0.83 14.37
N ILE A 56 1.75 1.48 15.25
CA ILE A 56 1.99 2.87 15.64
C ILE A 56 2.64 2.90 17.03
N LEU A 57 3.93 3.26 17.08
CA LEU A 57 4.63 3.54 18.35
C LEU A 57 4.58 5.04 18.64
N THR A 58 4.69 5.86 17.60
CA THR A 58 4.61 7.32 17.68
C THR A 58 3.79 7.82 16.50
N ALA A 59 2.77 8.62 16.78
CA ALA A 59 1.98 9.24 15.72
C ALA A 59 2.85 10.23 14.92
N PRO A 60 2.76 10.25 13.57
CA PRO A 60 3.49 11.23 12.79
C PRO A 60 2.97 12.65 13.06
N THR A 61 3.87 13.64 12.95
CA THR A 61 3.61 15.02 13.34
C THR A 61 3.26 15.91 12.15
N SER A 62 3.74 15.58 10.95
CA SER A 62 3.51 16.38 9.73
C SER A 62 2.23 15.98 9.00
N PHE A 63 1.86 14.70 9.05
CA PHE A 63 0.68 14.13 8.42
C PHE A 63 0.11 13.02 9.29
N THR A 64 -1.21 12.81 9.29
CA THR A 64 -1.79 11.65 9.97
C THR A 64 -1.46 10.36 9.23
N VAL A 65 -1.50 9.23 9.94
CA VAL A 65 -1.36 7.90 9.33
C VAL A 65 -2.36 7.70 8.17
N ASP A 66 -3.60 8.14 8.35
CA ASP A 66 -4.63 8.05 7.31
C ASP A 66 -4.30 8.89 6.07
N GLN A 67 -3.73 10.09 6.25
CA GLN A 67 -3.26 10.92 5.13
C GLN A 67 -2.13 10.25 4.36
N MET A 68 -1.20 9.58 5.05
CA MET A 68 -0.09 8.85 4.40
C MET A 68 -0.59 7.61 3.64
N VAL A 69 -1.55 6.87 4.22
CA VAL A 69 -2.21 5.75 3.53
C VAL A 69 -2.99 6.24 2.31
N GLN A 70 -3.73 7.35 2.45
CA GLN A 70 -4.47 7.92 1.33
C GLN A 70 -3.56 8.44 0.22
N ALA A 71 -2.42 9.04 0.58
CA ALA A 71 -1.39 9.45 -0.38
C ALA A 71 -0.85 8.25 -1.17
N MET A 72 -0.53 7.14 -0.49
CA MET A 72 -0.13 5.89 -1.16
C MET A 72 -1.23 5.35 -2.07
N ARG A 73 -2.49 5.30 -1.61
CA ARG A 73 -3.64 4.87 -2.42
C ARG A 73 -3.74 5.68 -3.71
N THR A 74 -3.65 7.00 -3.64
CA THR A 74 -3.71 7.87 -4.82
C THR A 74 -2.62 7.52 -5.83
N VAL A 75 -1.38 7.34 -5.39
CA VAL A 75 -0.25 7.02 -6.27
C VAL A 75 -0.39 5.63 -6.88
N TYR A 76 -0.69 4.61 -6.07
CA TYR A 76 -0.77 3.21 -6.54
C TYR A 76 -2.01 2.97 -7.42
N ALA A 77 -3.13 3.66 -7.14
CA ALA A 77 -4.34 3.57 -7.96
C ALA A 77 -4.13 4.10 -9.38
N SER A 78 -3.20 5.05 -9.59
CA SER A 78 -2.81 5.50 -10.94
C SER A 78 -2.26 4.37 -11.82
N ARG A 79 -1.84 3.27 -11.19
CA ARG A 79 -1.29 2.06 -11.82
C ARG A 79 -2.18 0.83 -11.63
N GLY A 80 -3.43 1.02 -11.23
CA GLY A 80 -4.40 -0.08 -11.05
C GLY A 80 -4.11 -0.98 -9.84
N ILE A 81 -3.27 -0.53 -8.90
CA ILE A 81 -2.94 -1.27 -7.69
C ILE A 81 -3.71 -0.66 -6.52
N ASN A 82 -4.47 -1.48 -5.81
CA ASN A 82 -5.18 -1.09 -4.61
C ASN A 82 -4.29 -1.18 -3.36
N VAL A 83 -4.63 -0.40 -2.33
CA VAL A 83 -3.94 -0.44 -1.03
C VAL A 83 -4.97 -0.57 0.09
N ALA A 84 -4.95 -1.72 0.76
CA ALA A 84 -5.84 -2.03 1.86
C ALA A 84 -5.11 -1.93 3.20
N VAL A 85 -5.80 -1.50 4.25
CA VAL A 85 -5.32 -1.59 5.63
C VAL A 85 -6.03 -2.77 6.28
N GLY A 86 -5.30 -3.86 6.52
CA GLY A 86 -5.84 -5.07 7.14
C GLY A 86 -6.01 -4.94 8.65
N SER A 87 -5.09 -4.24 9.33
CA SER A 87 -5.23 -3.92 10.75
C SER A 87 -4.39 -2.70 11.14
N THR A 88 -4.82 -1.98 12.17
CA THR A 88 -4.03 -0.95 12.84
C THR A 88 -3.89 -1.30 14.31
N GLU A 89 -2.68 -1.14 14.86
CA GLU A 89 -2.36 -1.45 16.25
C GLU A 89 -1.43 -0.37 16.83
N ASN A 90 -1.68 0.06 18.06
CA ASN A 90 -0.74 0.89 18.81
C ASN A 90 0.19 -0.01 19.62
N LEU A 91 1.50 0.24 19.53
CA LEU A 91 2.53 -0.51 20.26
C LEU A 91 3.16 0.38 21.33
N ASN A 92 3.38 -0.19 22.52
CA ASN A 92 4.08 0.50 23.61
C ASN A 92 5.46 -0.12 23.82
N LEU A 93 6.44 0.37 23.05
CA LEU A 93 7.82 -0.10 23.05
C LEU A 93 8.76 1.12 23.14
N PRO A 94 8.85 1.80 24.29
CA PRO A 94 9.49 3.12 24.40
C PRO A 94 10.96 3.13 23.97
N LEU A 95 11.68 2.01 24.19
CA LEU A 95 13.07 1.83 23.79
C LEU A 95 13.27 1.68 22.27
N LEU A 96 12.20 1.50 21.49
CA LEU A 96 12.24 1.33 20.04
C LEU A 96 11.54 2.48 19.29
N THR A 97 11.23 3.58 19.99
CA THR A 97 10.63 4.77 19.39
C THR A 97 11.63 5.55 18.54
N ASP A 98 12.91 5.50 18.89
CA ASP A 98 14.02 5.98 18.05
C ASP A 98 14.76 4.74 17.54
N LEU A 99 14.48 4.35 16.30
CA LEU A 99 14.87 3.05 15.78
C LEU A 99 16.24 3.12 15.10
N ASP A 100 17.22 2.37 15.58
CA ASP A 100 18.45 2.11 14.82
C ASP A 100 18.13 1.27 13.59
N VAL A 101 18.36 1.84 12.41
CA VAL A 101 18.16 1.19 11.09
C VAL A 101 19.48 0.96 10.35
N GLY A 102 20.62 1.31 10.97
CA GLY A 102 21.94 1.22 10.36
C GLY A 102 21.99 1.90 8.99
N GLY A 103 22.66 1.29 8.01
CA GLY A 103 22.74 1.85 6.66
C GLY A 103 21.44 1.77 5.85
N CYS A 104 20.34 1.25 6.42
CA CYS A 104 19.10 0.94 5.70
C CYS A 104 19.32 0.21 4.36
N THR A 105 20.14 -0.85 4.39
CA THR A 105 20.45 -1.63 3.20
C THR A 105 19.52 -2.84 3.13
N MET A 106 18.83 -3.02 2.00
CA MET A 106 17.92 -4.16 1.79
C MET A 106 18.60 -5.49 2.15
N GLY A 107 17.91 -6.30 2.96
CA GLY A 107 18.42 -7.58 3.45
C GLY A 107 19.36 -7.51 4.65
N SER A 108 19.75 -6.32 5.12
CA SER A 108 20.57 -6.12 6.31
C SER A 108 19.82 -5.29 7.36
N THR A 109 19.52 -5.91 8.51
CA THR A 109 18.76 -5.26 9.58
C THR A 109 19.47 -5.29 10.92
N THR A 110 19.26 -4.25 11.72
CA THR A 110 19.79 -4.13 13.09
C THR A 110 19.08 -5.05 14.09
N ALA A 111 19.59 -5.12 15.32
CA ALA A 111 18.94 -5.82 16.41
C ALA A 111 17.58 -5.19 16.76
N GLU A 112 17.49 -3.85 16.75
CA GLU A 112 16.26 -3.13 17.05
C GLU A 112 15.20 -3.33 15.98
N GLN A 113 15.57 -3.31 14.69
CA GLN A 113 14.66 -3.68 13.60
C GLN A 113 14.16 -5.11 13.77
N ASN A 114 15.04 -6.06 14.11
CA ASN A 114 14.65 -7.45 14.32
C ASN A 114 13.66 -7.63 15.48
N GLN A 115 13.84 -6.89 16.58
CA GLN A 115 12.95 -6.88 17.73
C GLN A 115 11.60 -6.22 17.39
N LEU A 116 11.64 -5.02 16.80
CA LEU A 116 10.45 -4.27 16.42
C LEU A 116 9.58 -5.06 15.43
N TYR A 117 10.20 -5.56 14.36
CA TYR A 117 9.54 -6.32 13.30
C TYR A 117 9.14 -7.74 13.71
N GLY A 118 9.38 -8.13 14.98
CA GLY A 118 8.75 -9.29 15.61
C GLY A 118 7.28 -9.04 16.00
N ASN A 119 6.86 -7.79 16.16
CA ASN A 119 5.49 -7.44 16.55
C ASN A 119 4.56 -7.44 15.33
N ARG A 120 4.13 -8.64 14.91
CA ARG A 120 3.40 -8.89 13.65
C ARG A 120 2.00 -9.44 13.83
N ALA A 121 1.29 -9.06 14.89
CA ALA A 121 -0.09 -9.49 15.07
C ALA A 121 -0.94 -9.18 13.82
N ASN A 122 -1.70 -10.18 13.35
CA ASN A 122 -2.57 -10.12 12.16
C ASN A 122 -1.87 -10.00 10.80
N VAL A 123 -0.55 -9.95 10.73
CA VAL A 123 0.16 -9.78 9.45
C VAL A 123 0.22 -11.11 8.71
N GLY A 124 -0.47 -11.20 7.57
CA GLY A 124 -0.41 -12.36 6.68
C GLY A 124 0.96 -12.54 6.02
N THR A 125 1.24 -13.74 5.51
CA THR A 125 2.53 -14.10 4.88
C THR A 125 2.90 -13.17 3.72
N ASN A 126 1.91 -12.72 2.95
CA ASN A 126 2.10 -11.85 1.78
C ASN A 126 1.74 -10.39 2.06
N HIS A 127 1.68 -9.97 3.34
CA HIS A 127 1.28 -8.61 3.72
C HIS A 127 2.47 -7.84 4.29
N VAL A 128 2.42 -6.50 4.21
CA VAL A 128 3.49 -5.61 4.69
C VAL A 128 3.15 -5.04 6.06
N ALA A 129 4.10 -5.11 7.00
CA ALA A 129 3.98 -4.42 8.28
C ALA A 129 4.67 -3.05 8.22
N VAL A 130 3.95 -1.98 8.55
CA VAL A 130 4.49 -0.61 8.53
C VAL A 130 4.55 -0.09 9.97
N TYR A 131 5.75 0.28 10.43
CA TYR A 131 6.00 0.73 11.78
C TYR A 131 6.21 2.24 11.82
N PHE A 132 5.35 2.96 12.52
CA PHE A 132 5.51 4.40 12.74
C PHE A 132 6.28 4.65 14.02
N VAL A 133 7.48 5.19 13.86
CA VAL A 133 8.45 5.47 14.93
C VAL A 133 8.65 6.98 15.08
N ARG A 134 9.19 7.43 16.21
CA ARG A 134 9.50 8.86 16.41
C ARG A 134 10.63 9.28 15.48
N SER A 135 11.73 8.53 15.48
CA SER A 135 12.88 8.82 14.62
C SER A 135 13.58 7.54 14.19
N THR A 136 14.50 7.66 13.24
CA THR A 136 15.44 6.62 12.88
C THR A 136 16.87 7.08 13.20
N ASN A 137 17.77 6.14 13.43
CA ASN A 137 19.21 6.39 13.55
C ASN A 137 19.94 5.53 12.51
N PRO A 138 20.66 6.13 11.52
CA PRO A 138 20.79 7.56 11.24
C PRO A 138 19.44 8.22 10.87
N PRO A 139 19.32 9.56 10.92
CA PRO A 139 18.06 10.26 10.71
C PRO A 139 17.60 10.19 9.26
N LEU A 140 16.72 9.24 8.98
CA LEU A 140 16.02 9.03 7.70
C LEU A 140 14.51 9.25 7.85
N ASN A 141 13.83 9.57 6.74
CA ASN A 141 12.37 9.66 6.72
C ASN A 141 11.71 8.28 6.88
N GLY A 142 12.39 7.22 6.46
CA GLY A 142 11.93 5.86 6.58
C GLY A 142 13.06 4.88 6.33
N CYS A 143 12.76 3.61 6.53
CA CYS A 143 13.64 2.52 6.14
C CYS A 143 12.87 1.26 5.79
N ALA A 144 13.11 0.73 4.59
CA ALA A 144 12.51 -0.49 4.09
C ALA A 144 13.37 -1.75 4.25
N ALA A 145 14.54 -1.67 4.90
CA ALA A 145 15.33 -2.87 5.19
C ALA A 145 14.56 -3.77 6.17
N PHE A 146 14.37 -5.03 5.80
CA PHE A 146 13.63 -6.00 6.61
C PHE A 146 14.34 -7.38 6.62
N PRO A 147 14.15 -8.17 7.68
CA PRO A 147 14.71 -9.53 7.76
C PRO A 147 13.88 -10.50 6.91
N ALA A 148 14.54 -11.52 6.34
CA ALA A 148 13.90 -12.49 5.45
C ALA A 148 12.57 -13.06 6.03
N GLY A 149 11.55 -13.14 5.17
CA GLY A 149 10.22 -13.63 5.54
C GLY A 149 9.37 -12.67 6.40
N ARG A 150 9.86 -11.48 6.74
CA ARG A 150 9.12 -10.46 7.49
C ARG A 150 9.09 -9.12 6.76
N PRO A 151 8.43 -9.02 5.59
CA PRO A 151 8.32 -7.78 4.83
C PRO A 151 7.79 -6.65 5.72
N SER A 152 8.60 -5.60 5.87
CA SER A 152 8.37 -4.52 6.81
C SER A 152 9.05 -3.23 6.37
N CYS A 153 8.56 -2.10 6.84
CA CYS A 153 9.31 -0.85 6.82
C CYS A 153 9.03 -0.01 8.06
N ALA A 154 9.93 0.91 8.38
CA ALA A 154 9.74 1.95 9.36
C ALA A 154 9.52 3.31 8.69
N VAL A 155 8.67 4.14 9.28
CA VAL A 155 8.38 5.51 8.84
C VAL A 155 8.54 6.43 10.05
N SER A 156 9.38 7.45 9.94
CA SER A 156 9.62 8.41 11.04
C SER A 156 8.47 9.41 11.18
N SER A 157 8.33 10.03 12.35
CA SER A 157 7.20 10.90 12.64
C SER A 157 7.22 12.21 11.83
N THR A 158 8.41 12.62 11.38
CA THR A 158 8.65 13.85 10.59
C THR A 158 8.61 13.59 9.07
N ALA A 159 8.27 12.37 8.66
CA ALA A 159 8.23 11.98 7.27
C ALA A 159 7.15 12.74 6.46
N SER A 160 7.38 12.92 5.16
CA SER A 160 6.37 13.48 4.26
C SER A 160 5.24 12.49 3.99
N SER A 161 4.10 12.96 3.49
CA SER A 161 2.93 12.13 3.14
C SER A 161 3.25 10.99 2.16
N TRP A 162 4.29 11.13 1.33
CA TRP A 162 4.69 10.16 0.31
C TRP A 162 5.60 9.04 0.84
N THR A 163 6.17 9.21 2.03
CA THR A 163 7.19 8.31 2.58
C THR A 163 6.67 6.90 2.81
N LEU A 164 5.43 6.74 3.28
CA LEU A 164 4.85 5.41 3.45
C LEU A 164 4.82 4.64 2.13
N GLY A 165 4.34 5.28 1.06
CA GLY A 165 4.28 4.66 -0.27
C GLY A 165 5.66 4.36 -0.85
N HIS A 166 6.64 5.22 -0.58
CA HIS A 166 8.04 5.06 -0.98
C HIS A 166 8.69 3.85 -0.31
N GLU A 167 8.62 3.75 1.02
CA GLU A 167 9.21 2.63 1.75
C GLU A 167 8.53 1.30 1.40
N VAL A 168 7.20 1.30 1.24
CA VAL A 168 6.50 0.11 0.76
C VAL A 168 6.91 -0.24 -0.68
N GLY A 169 7.19 0.76 -1.52
CA GLY A 169 7.74 0.55 -2.86
C GLY A 169 9.06 -0.23 -2.83
N HIS A 170 9.97 0.10 -1.92
CA HIS A 170 11.20 -0.67 -1.69
C HIS A 170 10.92 -2.09 -1.20
N VAL A 171 9.98 -2.27 -0.27
CA VAL A 171 9.56 -3.61 0.20
C VAL A 171 9.04 -4.48 -0.96
N LEU A 172 8.40 -3.84 -1.94
CA LEU A 172 7.88 -4.47 -3.16
C LEU A 172 8.93 -4.63 -4.26
N GLY A 173 10.17 -4.19 -4.04
CA GLY A 173 11.30 -4.41 -4.94
C GLY A 173 11.69 -3.22 -5.83
N LEU A 174 11.12 -2.03 -5.61
CA LEU A 174 11.54 -0.83 -6.35
C LEU A 174 12.88 -0.28 -5.84
N PRO A 175 13.83 0.07 -6.71
CA PRO A 175 15.03 0.83 -6.33
C PRO A 175 14.73 2.33 -6.30
N HIS A 176 15.66 3.12 -5.74
CA HIS A 176 15.63 4.57 -5.90
C HIS A 176 15.81 5.00 -7.35
N VAL A 177 15.23 6.14 -7.69
CA VAL A 177 15.39 6.84 -8.97
C VAL A 177 15.78 8.30 -8.74
N THR A 178 16.27 8.97 -9.78
CA THR A 178 16.70 10.38 -9.74
C THR A 178 15.60 11.43 -10.01
N PRO A 179 14.56 11.18 -10.83
CA PRO A 179 13.54 12.20 -11.10
C PRO A 179 12.73 12.57 -9.85
N THR A 180 12.54 13.87 -9.59
CA THR A 180 11.82 14.41 -8.42
C THR A 180 10.30 14.39 -8.54
N ASP A 181 9.78 14.04 -9.72
CA ASP A 181 8.37 13.80 -9.95
C ASP A 181 7.94 12.36 -9.62
N ARG A 182 8.88 11.45 -9.34
CA ARG A 182 8.60 10.03 -9.09
C ARG A 182 8.57 9.67 -7.61
N LEU A 183 7.72 8.70 -7.25
CA LEU A 183 7.56 8.24 -5.88
C LEU A 183 8.88 7.76 -5.28
N MET A 184 9.68 7.03 -6.08
CA MET A 184 10.94 6.42 -5.64
C MET A 184 12.14 7.38 -5.69
N MET A 185 11.93 8.70 -5.67
CA MET A 185 13.01 9.68 -5.69
C MET A 185 13.97 9.50 -4.49
N GLY A 186 15.24 9.16 -4.77
CA GLY A 186 16.27 8.90 -3.76
C GLY A 186 16.78 10.14 -3.02
N GLY A 187 16.46 11.35 -3.49
CA GLY A 187 16.80 12.61 -2.81
C GLY A 187 15.92 12.94 -1.60
N GLY A 188 15.02 12.03 -1.19
CA GLY A 188 14.10 12.22 -0.08
C GLY A 188 12.72 12.73 -0.52
N THR A 189 11.67 12.14 0.05
CA THR A 189 10.26 12.34 -0.32
C THR A 189 9.69 13.74 -0.04
N TRP A 190 10.41 14.59 0.70
CA TRP A 190 10.08 16.01 0.84
C TRP A 190 10.42 16.83 -0.42
N ASN A 191 11.33 16.32 -1.25
CA ASN A 191 11.77 16.98 -2.49
C ASN A 191 10.93 16.59 -3.71
N ILE A 192 9.78 15.93 -3.50
CA ILE A 192 8.86 15.58 -4.58
C ILE A 192 8.18 16.85 -5.09
N THR A 193 8.31 17.12 -6.39
CA THR A 193 7.84 18.37 -7.01
C THR A 193 6.51 18.24 -7.74
N ASN A 194 6.07 17.02 -8.06
CA ASN A 194 4.80 16.75 -8.75
C ASN A 194 3.87 15.93 -7.84
N PRO A 195 3.03 16.55 -7.01
CA PRO A 195 2.05 15.81 -6.19
C PRO A 195 0.71 15.60 -6.94
N PRO A 196 0.18 14.36 -7.03
CA PRO A 196 0.76 13.11 -6.55
C PRO A 196 1.94 12.65 -7.43
N PRO A 197 2.99 12.06 -6.84
CA PRO A 197 4.14 11.60 -7.60
C PRO A 197 3.79 10.44 -8.52
N ASP A 198 4.58 10.30 -9.58
CA ASP A 198 4.41 9.28 -10.59
C ASP A 198 5.10 7.96 -10.20
N LEU A 199 4.50 6.87 -10.66
CA LEU A 199 5.17 5.58 -10.90
C LEU A 199 5.26 5.41 -12.41
N ASN A 200 6.26 4.77 -12.98
CA ASN A 200 6.30 4.46 -14.43
C ASN A 200 5.91 3.00 -14.72
N GLY A 201 5.90 2.61 -16.01
CA GLY A 201 5.52 1.25 -16.41
C GLY A 201 6.45 0.15 -15.88
N ALA A 202 7.75 0.41 -15.76
CA ALA A 202 8.70 -0.56 -15.20
C ALA A 202 8.47 -0.74 -13.70
N GLU A 203 8.28 0.35 -12.95
CA GLU A 203 7.90 0.27 -11.53
C GLU A 203 6.57 -0.45 -11.35
N THR A 204 5.58 -0.16 -12.20
CA THR A 204 4.28 -0.83 -12.16
C THR A 204 4.44 -2.35 -12.34
N THR A 205 5.26 -2.76 -13.30
CA THR A 205 5.54 -4.19 -13.56
C THR A 205 6.17 -4.84 -12.33
N THR A 206 7.14 -4.19 -11.68
CA THR A 206 7.76 -4.70 -10.45
C THR A 206 6.76 -4.80 -9.31
N LEU A 207 5.93 -3.77 -9.09
CA LEU A 207 4.93 -3.76 -8.04
C LEU A 207 3.89 -4.86 -8.24
N VAL A 208 3.38 -5.05 -9.46
CA VAL A 208 2.39 -6.09 -9.78
C VAL A 208 2.97 -7.50 -9.65
N ASN A 209 4.22 -7.70 -10.06
CA ASN A 209 4.88 -9.02 -10.00
C ASN A 209 5.40 -9.39 -8.60
N SER A 210 5.34 -8.47 -7.64
CA SER A 210 5.73 -8.75 -6.26
C SER A 210 4.79 -9.79 -5.63
N ALA A 211 5.34 -10.77 -4.93
CA ALA A 211 4.56 -11.75 -4.16
C ALA A 211 3.73 -11.12 -3.00
N LEU A 212 3.99 -9.85 -2.68
CA LEU A 212 3.29 -9.07 -1.66
C LEU A 212 2.15 -8.21 -2.24
N THR A 213 1.97 -8.25 -3.56
CA THR A 213 0.78 -7.73 -4.23
C THR A 213 -0.11 -8.91 -4.55
N VAL A 214 -1.20 -9.04 -3.80
CA VAL A 214 -2.13 -10.16 -3.92
C VAL A 214 -3.38 -9.74 -4.69
N ASN A 215 -3.88 -10.63 -5.54
CA ASN A 215 -5.17 -10.42 -6.19
C ASN A 215 -6.27 -10.77 -5.18
N VAL A 216 -7.10 -9.78 -4.83
CA VAL A 216 -8.22 -9.90 -3.87
C VAL A 216 -9.50 -9.27 -4.41
#